data_AF-A0A0S7X4N8-F1
#
_entry.id   AF-A0A0S7X4N8-F1
#
_cell.length_a   1.000
_cell.length_b   1.000
_cell.length_c   1.000
_cell.angle_alpha   90.00
_cell.angle_beta   90.00
_cell.angle_gamma   90.00
#
_symmetry.space_group_name_H-M   'P 1'
#
loop_
_entity.id
_entity.type
_entity.pdbx_description
1 polymer ?
#
loop_
_entity_poly.entity_id
_entity_poly.type
_entity_poly.pdbx_seq_one_letter_code
_entity_poly.pdbx_strand_id
1 'polypeptide(L)'
;MKKEIEKGKNPKKEIPKNTSGFGGKSHLSREKFREWLKRPEQFKITKTPSRERAKLERELFGSEYGHYIEKGEPEKALKKLEIEKYKTSGVKREKIEKKIKLIKKFLGK
;
A
#
# COMPACT_ATOMS: atom_id res chain seq x y z
N MET A 1 35.58 36.35 -31.40
CA MET A 1 34.22 35.78 -31.53
C MET A 1 34.20 34.40 -30.89
N LYS A 2 33.62 34.26 -29.70
CA LYS A 2 33.49 32.98 -28.98
C LYS A 2 32.04 32.52 -29.06
N LYS A 3 31.84 31.27 -29.50
CA LYS A 3 30.56 30.58 -29.65
C LYS A 3 29.78 30.57 -28.34
N GLU A 4 28.55 31.08 -28.35
CA GLU A 4 27.57 30.83 -27.30
C GLU A 4 27.07 29.39 -27.41
N ILE A 5 27.21 28.66 -26.32
CA ILE A 5 26.78 27.27 -26.20
C ILE A 5 25.36 27.29 -25.62
N GLU A 6 24.38 26.93 -26.43
CA GLU A 6 23.09 26.44 -25.96
C GLU A 6 23.33 25.28 -24.98
N LYS A 7 22.98 25.47 -23.71
CA LYS A 7 22.79 24.37 -22.76
C LYS A 7 21.35 24.37 -22.30
N GLY A 8 20.52 23.71 -23.10
CA GLY A 8 19.33 23.07 -22.59
C GLY A 8 19.69 22.06 -21.50
N LYS A 9 18.90 22.04 -20.42
CA LYS A 9 18.27 20.85 -19.83
C LYS A 9 17.79 21.23 -18.44
N ASN A 10 16.50 21.54 -18.41
CA ASN A 10 15.63 21.48 -17.24
C ASN A 10 15.99 20.25 -16.38
N PRO A 11 16.43 20.39 -15.12
CA PRO A 11 16.54 19.23 -14.24
C PRO A 11 15.11 18.80 -13.94
N LYS A 12 14.65 17.75 -14.64
CA LYS A 12 13.49 16.97 -14.19
C LYS A 12 13.82 16.55 -12.76
N LYS A 13 13.26 17.27 -11.78
CA LYS A 13 13.26 16.86 -10.37
C LYS A 13 12.90 15.39 -10.36
N GLU A 14 13.85 14.54 -9.98
CA GLU A 14 13.57 13.15 -9.70
C GLU A 14 12.55 13.14 -8.56
N ILE A 15 11.28 13.01 -8.93
CA ILE A 15 10.20 12.78 -7.97
C ILE A 15 10.63 11.51 -7.26
N PRO A 16 10.85 11.54 -5.93
CA PRO A 16 11.25 10.33 -5.21
C PRO A 16 10.24 9.26 -5.56
N LYS A 17 10.73 8.12 -6.05
CA LYS A 17 9.93 6.93 -6.35
C LYS A 17 9.31 6.48 -5.03
N ASN A 18 8.20 7.12 -4.66
CA ASN A 18 7.38 6.73 -3.53
C ASN A 18 6.85 5.34 -3.89
N THR A 19 7.50 4.31 -3.36
CA THR A 19 7.08 2.91 -3.43
C THR A 19 5.76 2.68 -2.71
N SER A 20 5.28 3.69 -1.97
CA SER A 20 3.97 3.74 -1.35
C SER A 20 2.85 3.74 -2.38
N GLY A 21 1.84 2.89 -2.19
CA GLY A 21 0.64 2.77 -3.02
C GLY A 21 -0.24 4.02 -3.07
N PHE A 22 0.09 5.06 -2.28
CA PHE A 22 -0.48 6.39 -2.37
C PHE A 22 0.08 7.23 -3.54
N GLY A 23 1.23 6.86 -4.12
CA GLY A 23 1.82 7.59 -5.25
C GLY A 23 2.10 9.07 -4.96
N GLY A 24 2.46 9.41 -3.72
CA GLY A 24 2.72 10.79 -3.29
C GLY A 24 1.50 11.58 -2.80
N LYS A 25 0.30 10.98 -2.76
CA LYS A 25 -0.92 11.63 -2.24
C LYS A 25 -1.05 11.48 -0.72
N SER A 26 -1.74 12.44 -0.08
CA SER A 26 -2.08 12.39 1.35
C SER A 26 -3.18 11.37 1.67
N HIS A 27 -3.99 11.03 0.67
CA HIS A 27 -5.12 10.11 0.76
C HIS A 27 -5.24 9.27 -0.52
N LEU A 28 -5.86 8.10 -0.41
CA LEU A 28 -6.10 7.17 -1.51
C LEU A 28 -7.59 6.80 -1.51
N SER A 29 -8.27 6.82 -2.66
CA SER A 29 -9.65 6.32 -2.67
C SER A 29 -9.69 4.83 -2.36
N ARG A 30 -10.76 4.37 -1.67
CA ARG A 30 -10.94 2.93 -1.41
C ARG A 30 -10.95 2.12 -2.70
N GLU A 31 -11.52 2.68 -3.77
CA GLU A 31 -11.51 2.06 -5.10
C GLU A 31 -10.08 1.86 -5.63
N LYS A 32 -9.22 2.90 -5.56
CA LYS A 32 -7.80 2.78 -5.93
C LYS A 32 -7.08 1.72 -5.10
N PHE A 33 -7.40 1.63 -3.81
CA PHE A 33 -6.84 0.59 -2.95
C PHE A 33 -7.31 -0.82 -3.36
N ARG A 34 -8.60 -0.99 -3.69
CA ARG A 34 -9.13 -2.25 -4.23
C ARG A 34 -8.47 -2.62 -5.56
N GLU A 35 -8.28 -1.65 -6.46
CA GLU A 35 -7.55 -1.87 -7.71
C GLU A 35 -6.11 -2.30 -7.44
N TRP A 36 -5.44 -1.64 -6.49
CA TRP A 36 -4.09 -2.02 -6.07
C TRP A 36 -4.05 -3.45 -5.51
N LEU A 37 -5.05 -3.85 -4.70
CA LEU A 37 -5.22 -5.22 -4.22
C LEU A 37 -5.60 -6.24 -5.32
N LYS A 38 -6.06 -5.81 -6.48
CA LYS A 38 -6.31 -6.72 -7.61
C LYS A 38 -5.04 -7.02 -8.40
N ARG A 39 -3.99 -6.19 -8.28
CA ARG A 39 -2.76 -6.33 -9.06
C ARG A 39 -2.03 -7.64 -8.70
N PRO A 40 -1.76 -8.53 -9.68
CA PRO A 40 -1.17 -9.84 -9.42
C PRO A 40 0.24 -9.76 -8.79
N GLU A 41 0.98 -8.69 -9.09
CA GLU A 41 2.31 -8.41 -8.53
C GLU A 41 2.32 -8.29 -7.00
N GLN A 42 1.22 -7.84 -6.40
CA GLN A 42 1.10 -7.71 -4.95
C GLN A 42 0.89 -9.07 -4.27
N PHE A 43 0.37 -10.06 -5.01
CA PHE A 43 -0.07 -11.34 -4.48
C PHE A 43 0.82 -12.52 -4.84
N LYS A 44 1.79 -12.35 -5.76
CA LYS A 44 2.91 -13.29 -5.89
C LYS A 44 3.57 -13.58 -4.53
N ILE A 45 3.55 -12.60 -3.62
CA ILE A 45 4.20 -12.67 -2.30
C ILE A 45 3.32 -13.36 -1.25
N THR A 46 2.00 -13.26 -1.32
CA THR A 46 1.10 -13.76 -0.25
C THR A 46 0.29 -14.99 -0.62
N LYS A 47 0.26 -15.39 -1.90
CA LYS A 47 -0.55 -16.52 -2.42
C LYS A 47 -2.03 -16.42 -1.99
N THR A 48 -2.54 -15.21 -1.79
CA THR A 48 -3.91 -15.00 -1.28
C THR A 48 -4.94 -15.12 -2.41
N PRO A 49 -6.00 -15.95 -2.27
CA PRO A 49 -7.05 -16.11 -3.27
C PRO A 49 -7.79 -14.80 -3.56
N SER A 50 -8.21 -14.59 -4.81
CA SER A 50 -8.91 -13.36 -5.24
C SER A 50 -10.12 -13.00 -4.36
N ARG A 51 -10.88 -14.02 -3.91
CA ARG A 51 -12.04 -13.86 -3.04
C ARG A 51 -11.68 -13.33 -1.65
N GLU A 52 -10.50 -13.66 -1.13
CA GLU A 52 -10.00 -13.10 0.13
C GLU A 52 -9.48 -11.68 -0.06
N ARG A 53 -9.02 -11.30 -1.27
CA ARG A 53 -8.55 -9.94 -1.57
C ARG A 53 -9.63 -8.88 -1.43
N ALA A 54 -10.84 -9.18 -1.89
CA ALA A 54 -11.98 -8.28 -1.72
C ALA A 54 -12.40 -8.14 -0.24
N LYS A 55 -12.15 -9.17 0.58
CA LYS A 55 -12.40 -9.12 2.02
C LYS A 55 -11.33 -8.33 2.77
N LEU A 56 -10.09 -8.32 2.29
CA LEU A 56 -8.98 -7.60 2.93
C LEU A 56 -9.27 -6.12 3.12
N GLU A 57 -9.83 -5.42 2.12
CA GLU A 57 -10.15 -4.00 2.28
C GLU A 57 -11.17 -3.78 3.42
N ARG A 58 -12.24 -4.59 3.48
CA ARG A 58 -13.21 -4.53 4.58
C ARG A 58 -12.60 -4.91 5.93
N GLU A 59 -11.69 -5.87 5.97
CA GLU A 59 -11.03 -6.29 7.21
C GLU A 59 -10.02 -5.24 7.73
N LEU A 60 -9.35 -4.52 6.84
CA LEU A 60 -8.31 -3.55 7.19
C LEU A 60 -8.87 -2.17 7.54
N PHE A 61 -9.87 -1.71 6.80
CA PHE A 61 -10.40 -0.35 6.89
C PHE A 61 -11.88 -0.32 7.31
N GLY A 62 -12.44 -1.46 7.69
CA GLY A 62 -13.84 -1.58 8.11
C GLY A 62 -14.84 -1.41 6.97
N SER A 63 -16.12 -1.62 7.30
CA SER A 63 -17.25 -1.31 6.43
C SER A 63 -17.64 0.16 6.43
N GLU A 64 -16.99 0.99 7.25
CA GLU A 64 -17.35 2.40 7.36
C GLU A 64 -17.14 3.14 6.03
N TYR A 65 -18.14 3.94 5.70
CA TYR A 65 -18.28 4.70 4.47
C TYR A 65 -17.30 5.88 4.45
N GLY A 66 -16.01 5.61 4.27
CA GLY A 66 -15.03 6.61 3.88
C GLY A 66 -14.73 6.49 2.39
N HIS A 67 -14.93 7.53 1.58
CA HIS A 67 -14.51 7.50 0.18
C HIS A 67 -12.99 7.33 0.02
N TYR A 68 -12.24 7.73 1.06
CA TYR A 68 -10.79 7.79 1.09
C TYR A 68 -10.21 7.05 2.29
N ILE A 69 -9.01 6.54 2.07
CA ILE A 69 -8.09 5.99 3.06
C ILE A 69 -7.03 7.06 3.29
N GLU A 70 -6.89 7.58 4.50
CA GLU A 70 -5.83 8.53 4.81
C GLU A 70 -4.48 7.82 4.98
N LYS A 71 -3.36 8.52 4.76
CA LYS A 71 -2.02 7.94 4.92
C LYS A 71 -1.77 7.31 6.31
N GLY A 72 -2.45 7.81 7.35
CA GLY A 72 -2.34 7.27 8.71
C GLY A 72 -3.16 6.00 8.96
N GLU A 73 -4.20 5.72 8.17
CA GLU A 73 -5.07 4.56 8.39
C GLU A 73 -4.37 3.22 8.14
N PRO A 74 -3.60 3.01 7.06
CA PRO A 74 -2.87 1.77 6.85
C PRO A 74 -1.80 1.56 7.91
N GLU A 75 -1.21 2.62 8.46
CA GLU A 75 -0.29 2.50 9.58
C GLU A 75 -0.98 2.07 10.88
N LYS A 76 -2.18 2.60 11.15
CA LYS A 76 -3.03 2.14 12.27
C LYS A 76 -3.43 0.67 12.09
N ALA A 77 -3.85 0.29 10.88
CA ALA A 77 -4.20 -1.09 10.55
C ALA A 77 -2.99 -2.03 10.70
N LEU A 78 -1.79 -1.60 10.27
CA LEU A 78 -0.55 -2.35 10.45
C LEU A 78 -0.25 -2.59 11.93
N LYS A 79 -0.29 -1.54 12.78
CA LYS A 79 -0.07 -1.66 14.22
C LYS A 79 -1.09 -2.60 14.88
N LYS A 80 -2.37 -2.49 14.49
CA LYS A 80 -3.44 -3.36 15.01
C LYS A 80 -3.17 -4.83 14.67
N LEU A 81 -2.80 -5.12 13.42
CA LEU A 81 -2.45 -6.48 13.00
C LEU A 81 -1.18 -7.00 13.68
N GLU A 82 -0.17 -6.16 13.91
CA GLU A 82 1.04 -6.57 14.63
C GLU A 82 0.69 -6.96 16.07
N ILE A 83 -0.14 -6.17 16.77
CA ILE A 83 -0.64 -6.54 18.11
C ILE A 83 -1.46 -7.83 18.05
N GLU A 84 -2.36 -7.98 17.08
CA GLU A 84 -3.20 -9.16 16.90
C GLU A 84 -2.36 -10.42 16.61
N LYS A 85 -1.26 -10.27 15.85
CA LYS A 85 -0.29 -11.33 15.59
C LYS A 85 0.34 -11.84 16.88
N TYR A 86 0.69 -10.97 17.82
CA TYR A 86 1.24 -11.39 19.12
C TYR A 86 0.23 -12.10 20.01
N LYS A 87 -1.05 -11.75 19.88
CA LYS A 87 -2.16 -12.35 20.65
C LYS A 87 -2.68 -13.66 20.06
N THR A 88 -2.28 -14.02 18.84
CA THR A 88 -2.87 -15.11 18.07
C THR A 88 -1.82 -16.16 17.67
N SER A 89 -2.19 -17.43 17.70
CA SER A 89 -1.34 -18.56 17.32
C SER A 89 -1.96 -19.42 16.20
N GLY A 90 -1.14 -20.30 15.61
CA GLY A 90 -1.56 -21.25 14.56
C GLY A 90 -1.96 -20.60 13.23
N VAL A 91 -2.92 -21.21 12.53
CA VAL A 91 -3.37 -20.82 11.18
C VAL A 91 -3.87 -19.37 11.11
N LYS A 92 -4.44 -18.85 12.20
CA LYS A 92 -4.88 -17.45 12.27
C LYS A 92 -3.69 -16.48 12.23
N ARG A 93 -2.56 -16.83 12.85
CA ARG A 93 -1.34 -16.03 12.82
C ARG A 93 -0.77 -15.91 11.41
N GLU A 94 -0.74 -17.01 10.65
CA GLU A 94 -0.28 -16.99 9.26
C GLU A 94 -1.12 -16.06 8.37
N LYS A 95 -2.45 -16.04 8.57
CA LYS A 95 -3.34 -15.12 7.87
C LYS A 95 -2.99 -13.66 8.22
N ILE A 96 -2.79 -13.36 9.49
CA ILE A 96 -2.40 -12.01 9.95
C ILE A 96 -1.04 -11.61 9.36
N GLU A 97 -0.06 -12.51 9.31
CA GLU A 97 1.26 -12.25 8.73
C GLU A 97 1.19 -11.92 7.23
N LYS A 98 0.33 -12.61 6.47
CA LYS A 98 0.06 -12.27 5.07
C LYS A 98 -0.53 -10.86 4.92
N LYS A 99 -1.45 -10.47 5.81
CA LYS A 99 -2.04 -9.12 5.84
C LYS A 99 -0.97 -8.05 6.13
N ILE A 100 -0.12 -8.30 7.12
CA ILE A 100 1.00 -7.41 7.49
C ILE A 100 1.94 -7.21 6.29
N LYS A 101 2.33 -8.30 5.61
CA LYS A 101 3.21 -8.22 4.42
C LYS A 101 2.60 -7.35 3.31
N LEU A 102 1.29 -7.48 3.07
CA LEU A 102 0.59 -6.66 2.07
C LEU A 102 0.60 -5.17 2.43
N ILE A 103 0.31 -4.83 3.69
CA ILE A 103 0.27 -3.43 4.12
C ILE A 103 1.67 -2.82 4.14
N LYS A 104 2.71 -3.56 4.56
CA LYS A 104 4.10 -3.09 4.48
C LYS A 104 4.49 -2.76 3.05
N LYS A 105 4.19 -3.67 2.12
CA LYS A 105 4.40 -3.42 0.68
C LYS A 105 3.60 -2.23 0.16
N PHE A 106 2.36 -2.06 0.60
CA PHE A 106 1.54 -0.90 0.25
C PHE A 106 2.11 0.40 0.80
N LEU A 107 2.70 0.40 1.99
CA LEU A 107 3.36 1.56 2.57
C LEU A 107 4.76 1.80 1.98
N GLY A 108 5.31 0.85 1.22
CA GLY A 108 6.69 0.90 0.71
C GLY A 108 7.74 0.60 1.79
N LYS A 109 7.36 -0.16 2.84
CA LYS A 109 8.20 -0.60 3.95
C LYS A 109 8.63 -2.06 3.79
#